data_AF-I2A7M0-F1
#
_entry.id   AF-I2A7M0-F1
#
_cell.length_a   1.000
_cell.length_b   1.000
_cell.length_c   1.000
_cell.angle_alpha   90.00
_cell.angle_beta   90.00
_cell.angle_gamma   90.00
#
_symmetry.space_group_name_H-M   'P 1'
#
loop_
_entity.id
_entity.type
_entity.pdbx_description
1 polymer ?
#
loop_
_entity_poly.entity_id
_entity_poly.type
_entity_poly.pdbx_seq_one_letter_code
_entity_poly.pdbx_strand_id
1 'polypeptide(L)'
;MSVTAFQDLPLADRDRKWDGGAAEKRVRKWAGAEDAPNQKYRDAHVWYDGDNKDNFTGYKLLIADVIGGTLKAVPRGLMAAGAIMDGARGGIDVPHSDVDRVKSHLAKYYRKMDESPPWER
;
A
#
# COMPACT_ATOMS: atom_id res chain seq x y z
N MET A 1 -0.88 16.38 -4.68
CA MET A 1 -0.06 15.20 -5.04
C MET A 1 -0.58 14.03 -4.20
N SER A 2 -0.86 12.90 -4.83
CA SER A 2 -1.72 11.83 -4.25
C SER A 2 -1.03 10.46 -4.16
N VAL A 3 0.16 10.32 -4.75
CA VAL A 3 0.98 9.11 -4.67
C VAL A 3 2.02 9.28 -3.58
N THR A 4 2.13 8.29 -2.70
CA THR A 4 3.07 8.34 -1.57
C THR A 4 4.51 8.20 -2.08
N ALA A 5 5.44 8.86 -1.40
CA ALA A 5 6.86 8.70 -1.71
C ALA A 5 7.27 7.24 -1.46
N PHE A 6 8.09 6.67 -2.35
CA PHE A 6 8.60 5.32 -2.18
C PHE A 6 9.50 5.26 -0.94
N GLN A 7 9.02 4.58 0.10
CA GLN A 7 9.70 4.47 1.39
C GLN A 7 10.76 3.37 1.45
N ASP A 8 10.90 2.57 0.38
CA ASP A 8 11.78 1.39 0.32
C ASP A 8 11.64 0.47 1.54
N LEU A 9 10.39 0.23 1.98
CA LEU A 9 10.12 -0.55 3.19
C LEU A 9 10.78 -1.93 3.12
N PRO A 10 11.34 -2.43 4.23
CA PRO A 10 11.84 -3.81 4.28
C PRO A 10 10.69 -4.78 3.97
N LEU A 11 11.01 -5.87 3.28
CA LEU A 11 10.02 -6.90 3.00
C LEU A 11 9.74 -7.74 4.25
N ALA A 12 8.49 -8.08 4.45
CA ALA A 12 8.11 -9.16 5.34
C ALA A 12 8.46 -10.53 4.72
N ASP A 13 8.40 -11.57 5.53
CA ASP A 13 8.50 -12.95 5.06
C ASP A 13 7.45 -13.23 3.97
N ARG A 14 7.89 -13.88 2.89
CA ARG A 14 7.10 -14.20 1.70
C ARG A 14 5.94 -15.14 2.01
N ASP A 15 6.16 -16.10 2.90
CA ASP A 15 5.14 -17.10 3.24
C ASP A 15 4.14 -16.60 4.30
N ARG A 16 4.34 -15.39 4.82
CA ARG A 16 3.47 -14.80 5.83
C ARG A 16 2.04 -14.66 5.33
N LYS A 17 1.09 -15.10 6.16
CA LYS A 17 -0.35 -14.86 5.95
C LYS A 17 -0.64 -13.36 6.01
N TRP A 18 -1.53 -12.91 5.13
CA TRP A 18 -1.96 -11.51 5.05
C TRP A 18 -3.41 -11.37 5.43
N ASP A 19 -3.67 -10.44 6.34
CA ASP A 19 -4.99 -9.96 6.72
C ASP A 19 -4.93 -8.44 6.71
N GLY A 20 -5.49 -7.83 5.66
CA GLY A 20 -5.46 -6.38 5.47
C GLY A 20 -6.23 -5.63 6.56
N GLY A 21 -7.33 -6.20 7.10
CA GLY A 21 -8.10 -5.56 8.16
C GLY A 21 -7.37 -5.59 9.50
N ALA A 22 -6.67 -6.69 9.80
CA ALA A 22 -5.83 -6.76 10.99
C ALA A 22 -4.56 -5.90 10.86
N ALA A 23 -3.97 -5.82 9.66
CA ALA A 23 -2.83 -4.96 9.37
C ALA A 23 -3.19 -3.47 9.53
N GLU A 24 -4.34 -3.05 9.00
CA GLU A 24 -4.84 -1.68 9.09
C GLU A 24 -4.94 -1.20 10.56
N LYS A 25 -5.54 -2.01 11.44
CA LYS A 25 -5.60 -1.71 12.88
C LYS A 25 -4.22 -1.57 13.52
N ARG A 26 -3.27 -2.44 13.17
CA ARG A 26 -1.89 -2.38 13.71
C ARG A 26 -1.16 -1.15 13.21
N VAL A 27 -1.31 -0.81 11.93
CA VAL A 27 -0.70 0.37 11.32
C VAL A 27 -1.25 1.65 11.95
N ARG A 28 -2.57 1.76 12.17
CA ARG A 28 -3.18 2.90 12.87
C ARG A 28 -2.55 3.12 14.25
N LYS A 29 -2.48 2.05 15.05
CA LYS A 29 -1.89 2.10 16.39
C LYS A 29 -0.41 2.49 16.36
N TRP A 30 0.38 1.89 15.47
CA TRP A 30 1.81 2.20 15.32
C TRP A 30 2.06 3.63 14.83
N ALA A 31 1.21 4.12 13.94
CA ALA A 31 1.28 5.46 13.41
C ALA A 31 0.82 6.52 14.42
N GLY A 32 0.11 6.14 15.49
CA GLY A 32 -0.62 7.08 16.35
C GLY A 32 -1.75 7.79 15.57
N ALA A 33 -2.37 7.08 14.63
CA ALA A 33 -3.44 7.55 13.75
C ALA A 33 -4.77 6.89 14.18
N GLU A 34 -5.21 7.17 15.40
CA GLU A 34 -6.46 6.62 15.95
C GLU A 34 -7.66 7.47 15.54
N ASP A 35 -7.53 8.80 15.68
CA ASP A 35 -8.61 9.74 15.34
C ASP A 35 -8.58 10.17 13.87
N ALA A 36 -7.39 10.41 13.32
CA ALA A 36 -7.20 10.86 11.94
C ALA A 36 -5.92 10.27 11.32
N PRO A 37 -5.88 10.09 9.98
CA PRO A 37 -4.67 9.70 9.28
C PRO A 37 -3.54 10.73 9.46
N ASN A 38 -2.31 10.25 9.46
CA ASN A 38 -1.12 11.09 9.50
C ASN A 38 -0.07 10.58 8.51
N GLN A 39 1.10 11.24 8.47
CA GLN A 39 2.17 10.86 7.54
C GLN A 39 2.64 9.41 7.75
N LYS A 40 2.72 8.89 8.98
CA LYS A 40 3.11 7.49 9.22
C LYS A 40 2.08 6.51 8.67
N TYR A 41 0.80 6.81 8.82
CA TYR A 41 -0.28 5.99 8.25
C TYR A 41 -0.24 6.01 6.71
N ARG A 42 0.06 7.18 6.13
CA ARG A 42 0.25 7.36 4.69
C ARG A 42 1.32 6.42 4.13
N ASP A 43 2.43 6.27 4.83
CA ASP A 43 3.58 5.48 4.39
C ASP A 43 3.29 3.97 4.23
N ALA A 44 2.18 3.48 4.81
CA ALA A 44 1.73 2.09 4.64
C ALA A 44 0.89 1.86 3.37
N HIS A 45 0.50 2.94 2.69
CA HIS A 45 -0.39 2.95 1.53
C HIS A 45 0.36 3.46 0.29
N VAL A 46 -0.04 2.99 -0.89
CA VAL A 46 0.56 3.44 -2.16
C VAL A 46 -0.07 4.73 -2.67
N TRP A 47 -1.35 4.94 -2.36
CA TRP A 47 -2.10 6.09 -2.83
C TRP A 47 -2.96 6.68 -1.71
N TYR A 48 -3.10 8.00 -1.71
CA TYR A 48 -4.04 8.70 -0.86
C TYR A 48 -4.68 9.89 -1.58
N ASP A 49 -5.92 10.17 -1.25
CA ASP A 49 -6.64 11.35 -1.71
C ASP A 49 -6.18 12.58 -0.92
N GLY A 50 -5.60 13.56 -1.61
CA GLY A 50 -5.15 14.80 -1.01
C GLY A 50 -6.28 15.67 -0.45
N ASP A 51 -7.46 15.59 -1.06
CA ASP A 51 -8.64 16.37 -0.67
C ASP A 51 -9.37 15.68 0.50
N ASN A 52 -9.16 14.37 0.68
CA ASN A 52 -9.69 13.58 1.79
C ASN A 52 -8.58 13.08 2.75
N LYS A 53 -7.49 13.86 2.90
CA LYS A 53 -6.30 13.46 3.69
C LYS A 53 -6.59 13.17 5.18
N ASP A 54 -7.65 13.75 5.72
CA ASP A 54 -8.07 13.62 7.12
C ASP A 54 -9.08 12.47 7.32
N ASN A 55 -9.42 11.74 6.26
CA ASN A 55 -10.31 10.58 6.29
C ASN A 55 -9.57 9.31 5.89
N PHE A 56 -9.68 8.25 6.70
CA PHE A 56 -9.05 6.96 6.43
C PHE A 56 -9.48 6.34 5.10
N THR A 57 -10.71 6.60 4.65
CA THR A 57 -11.21 6.09 3.35
C THR A 57 -10.49 6.72 2.15
N GLY A 58 -9.82 7.86 2.35
CA GLY A 58 -8.97 8.50 1.35
C GLY A 58 -7.69 7.72 1.06
N TYR A 59 -7.31 6.73 1.87
CA TYR A 59 -6.07 5.97 1.72
C TYR A 59 -6.35 4.61 1.10
N LYS A 60 -5.67 4.30 -0.01
CA LYS A 60 -5.94 3.09 -0.79
C LYS A 60 -4.66 2.28 -1.00
N LEU A 61 -4.84 0.99 -1.27
CA LEU A 61 -3.75 0.03 -1.48
C LEU A 61 -2.82 -0.07 -0.26
N LEU A 62 -3.36 -0.55 0.87
CA LEU A 62 -2.55 -0.94 2.02
C LEU A 62 -1.63 -2.11 1.62
N ILE A 63 -0.32 -1.87 1.69
CA ILE A 63 0.71 -2.86 1.31
C ILE A 63 1.58 -3.31 2.48
N ALA A 64 1.46 -2.66 3.64
CA ALA A 64 2.36 -2.85 4.76
C ALA A 64 1.66 -3.22 6.07
N ASP A 65 2.40 -3.87 6.97
CA ASP A 65 1.98 -4.23 8.32
C ASP A 65 3.14 -4.02 9.31
N VAL A 66 2.78 -3.92 10.59
CA VAL A 66 3.74 -3.74 11.68
C VAL A 66 4.17 -5.11 12.18
N ILE A 67 5.43 -5.45 11.92
CA ILE A 67 6.03 -6.75 12.26
C ILE A 67 7.30 -6.51 13.07
N GLY A 68 7.28 -6.97 14.33
CA GLY A 68 8.41 -6.71 15.25
C GLY A 68 8.62 -5.23 15.56
N GLY A 69 7.54 -4.43 15.56
CA GLY A 69 7.59 -2.99 15.82
C GLY A 69 7.98 -2.12 14.62
N THR A 70 8.28 -2.73 13.47
CA THR A 70 8.67 -2.02 12.24
C THR A 70 7.61 -2.20 11.16
N LEU A 71 7.34 -1.13 10.40
CA LEU A 71 6.50 -1.18 9.22
C LEU A 71 7.25 -1.93 8.10
N LYS A 72 6.66 -3.02 7.59
CA LYS A 72 7.23 -3.84 6.52
C LYS A 72 6.22 -4.00 5.39
N ALA A 73 6.69 -3.90 4.15
CA ALA A 73 5.86 -4.23 2.99
C ALA A 73 5.61 -5.74 2.95
N VAL A 74 4.35 -6.16 2.87
CA VAL A 74 3.98 -7.58 2.88
C VAL A 74 3.77 -8.07 1.46
N PRO A 75 4.48 -9.14 1.02
CA PRO A 75 4.38 -9.65 -0.34
C PRO A 75 2.96 -9.92 -0.82
N ARG A 76 2.12 -10.57 -0.01
CA ARG A 76 0.71 -10.81 -0.34
C ARG A 76 -0.12 -9.51 -0.44
N GLY A 77 0.22 -8.48 0.32
CA GLY A 77 -0.41 -7.15 0.22
C GLY A 77 -0.03 -6.45 -1.09
N LEU A 78 1.24 -6.52 -1.48
CA LEU A 78 1.75 -6.02 -2.76
C LEU A 78 1.10 -6.74 -3.96
N MET A 79 0.97 -8.07 -3.87
CA MET A 79 0.28 -8.88 -4.88
C MET A 79 -1.19 -8.50 -5.00
N ALA A 80 -1.89 -8.34 -3.88
CA ALA A 80 -3.28 -7.89 -3.88
C ALA A 80 -3.44 -6.49 -4.48
N ALA A 81 -2.56 -5.54 -4.13
CA ALA A 81 -2.57 -4.20 -4.69
C ALA A 81 -2.28 -4.21 -6.20
N GLY A 82 -1.32 -5.01 -6.65
CA GLY A 82 -1.02 -5.16 -8.07
C GLY A 82 -2.18 -5.77 -8.85
N ALA A 83 -2.84 -6.80 -8.30
CA ALA A 83 -4.03 -7.39 -8.92
C ALA A 83 -5.18 -6.37 -9.05
N ILE A 84 -5.40 -5.52 -8.04
CA ILE A 84 -6.40 -4.43 -8.13
C ILE A 84 -6.03 -3.45 -9.24
N MET A 85 -4.75 -3.08 -9.36
CA MET A 85 -4.27 -2.22 -10.46
C MET A 85 -4.37 -2.88 -11.84
N ASP A 86 -4.51 -4.20 -11.87
CA ASP A 86 -4.74 -5.03 -13.06
C ASP A 86 -6.22 -5.35 -13.29
N GLY A 87 -7.13 -4.71 -12.54
CA GLY A 87 -8.58 -4.82 -12.74
C GLY A 87 -9.28 -5.85 -11.84
N ALA A 88 -8.57 -6.53 -10.94
CA ALA A 88 -9.23 -7.37 -9.95
C ALA A 88 -10.22 -6.56 -9.11
N ARG A 89 -11.36 -7.18 -8.76
CA ARG A 89 -12.44 -6.54 -7.97
C ARG A 89 -13.03 -5.27 -8.63
N GLY A 90 -12.92 -5.14 -9.95
CA GLY A 90 -13.41 -3.96 -10.68
C GLY A 90 -12.41 -2.79 -10.70
N GLY A 91 -11.18 -3.01 -10.23
CA GLY A 91 -10.14 -1.99 -10.21
C GLY A 91 -10.17 -1.09 -8.98
N ILE A 92 -9.56 0.08 -9.11
CA ILE A 92 -9.50 1.11 -8.08
C ILE A 92 -9.94 2.44 -8.64
N ASP A 93 -10.74 3.15 -7.86
CA ASP A 93 -11.13 4.52 -8.13
C ASP A 93 -9.97 5.48 -7.79
N VAL A 94 -9.16 5.84 -8.78
CA VAL A 94 -8.12 6.89 -8.68
C VAL A 94 -8.08 7.68 -9.99
N PRO A 95 -7.59 8.94 -9.98
CA PRO A 95 -7.39 9.70 -11.20
C PRO A 95 -6.50 8.95 -12.20
N HIS A 96 -6.87 8.97 -13.49
CA HIS A 96 -6.08 8.31 -14.53
C HIS A 96 -4.62 8.79 -14.55
N SER A 97 -4.38 10.07 -14.27
CA SER A 97 -3.04 10.66 -14.17
C SER A 97 -2.18 10.12 -13.02
N ASP A 98 -2.76 9.40 -12.05
CA ASP A 98 -2.04 8.74 -10.96
C ASP A 98 -1.75 7.26 -11.25
N VAL A 99 -2.45 6.63 -12.20
CA VAL A 99 -2.36 5.17 -12.47
C VAL A 99 -0.92 4.73 -12.75
N ASP A 100 -0.24 5.42 -13.67
CA ASP A 100 1.15 5.07 -14.04
C ASP A 100 2.13 5.25 -12.88
N ARG A 101 1.87 6.25 -12.02
CA ARG A 101 2.68 6.51 -10.83
C ARG A 101 2.46 5.44 -9.76
N VAL A 102 1.23 4.98 -9.56
CA VAL A 102 0.91 3.87 -8.66
C VAL A 102 1.52 2.55 -9.17
N LYS A 103 1.37 2.25 -10.46
CA LYS A 103 2.02 1.08 -11.09
C LYS A 103 3.53 1.15 -10.94
N SER A 104 4.15 2.29 -11.23
CA SER A 104 5.60 2.49 -11.06
C SER A 104 6.06 2.31 -9.61
N HIS A 105 5.26 2.75 -8.63
CA HIS A 105 5.54 2.55 -7.21
C HIS A 105 5.51 1.04 -6.88
N LEU A 106 4.43 0.35 -7.21
CA LEU A 106 4.31 -1.09 -6.97
C LEU A 106 5.41 -1.88 -7.69
N ALA A 107 5.74 -1.54 -8.94
CA ALA A 107 6.78 -2.22 -9.73
C ALA A 107 8.15 -2.23 -9.02
N LYS A 108 8.49 -1.19 -8.24
CA LYS A 108 9.72 -1.17 -7.43
C LYS A 108 9.69 -2.26 -6.35
N TYR A 109 8.56 -2.47 -5.70
CA TYR A 109 8.39 -3.53 -4.72
C TYR A 109 8.32 -4.92 -5.35
N TYR A 110 7.69 -5.07 -6.52
CA TYR A 110 7.73 -6.33 -7.28
C TYR A 110 9.17 -6.73 -7.61
N ARG A 111 9.98 -5.80 -8.14
CA ARG A 111 11.41 -6.04 -8.34
C ARG A 111 12.16 -6.38 -7.06
N LYS A 112 11.82 -5.73 -5.92
CA LYS A 112 12.41 -6.06 -4.62
C LYS A 112 12.07 -7.49 -4.15
N MET A 113 10.94 -8.03 -4.59
CA MET A 113 10.52 -9.42 -4.35
C MET A 113 11.03 -10.40 -5.41
N ASP A 114 11.82 -9.94 -6.39
CA ASP A 114 12.25 -10.70 -7.57
C ASP A 114 11.06 -11.23 -8.40
N GLU A 115 10.03 -10.40 -8.56
CA GLU A 115 8.79 -10.70 -9.27
C GLU A 115 8.46 -9.66 -10.34
N SER A 116 7.68 -10.07 -11.34
CA SER A 116 7.16 -9.18 -12.38
C SER A 116 5.75 -8.70 -12.03
N PRO A 117 5.44 -7.39 -12.15
CA PRO A 117 4.10 -6.91 -11.92
C PRO A 117 3.12 -7.40 -13.00
N PRO A 118 1.81 -7.46 -12.71
CA PRO A 118 0.82 -8.06 -13.61
C PRO A 118 0.71 -7.43 -15.00
N TRP A 119 0.94 -6.13 -15.10
CA TRP A 119 0.84 -5.35 -16.34
C TRP A 119 2.11 -5.37 -17.20
N GLU A 120 3.18 -6.05 -16.76
CA GLU A 120 4.42 -6.25 -17.53
C GLU A 120 4.53 -7.69 -18.08
N ARG A 121 3.44 -8.45 -18.03
CA ARG A 121 3.36 -9.84 -18.49
C ARG A 121 3.07 -9.95 -19.99
#